data_AF-A0A846C4P6-F1
#
_entry.id   AF-A0A846C4P6-F1
#
_cell.length_a   1.000
_cell.length_b   1.000
_cell.length_c   1.000
_cell.angle_alpha   90.00
_cell.angle_beta   90.00
_cell.angle_gamma   90.00
#
_symmetry.space_group_name_H-M   'P 1'
#
loop_
_entity.id
_entity.type
_entity.pdbx_description
1 polymer ?
#
loop_
_entity_poly.entity_id
_entity_poly.type
_entity_poly.pdbx_seq_one_letter_code
_entity_poly.pdbx_strand_id
1 'polypeptide(L)'
;MKAKLFSCVTTVNLVVSLVFAQQTKAATLEFFDHNDFVNSTGKLTVIDFDDLPTGNGVLSGDEFGSQGLIIVQREGLPINVLSGKDIDIGFPGNVNSKPNVISSSFILGNYNNANSDNFDFLLANPSFSAGLWIGNTGSGGNDTTEVQFLDNFGQVIANEIIGFHSPGLITGNNIYDNRIFYGITSTVPIATIRTIEPAFDGDGITYDDIQFNSPESRSVPEPGSIFGLFLLGGFGLHSLLLRISQ
;
A
#
# COMPACT_ATOMS: atom_id res chain seq x y z
N MET A 1 -6.50 -72.50 -7.63
CA MET A 1 -7.38 -71.54 -8.35
C MET A 1 -7.93 -70.57 -7.31
N LYS A 2 -7.66 -69.25 -7.44
CA LYS A 2 -8.14 -68.07 -6.64
C LYS A 2 -7.68 -68.04 -5.16
N ALA A 3 -6.80 -67.17 -4.65
CA ALA A 3 -6.53 -65.71 -4.72
C ALA A 3 -7.24 -64.86 -3.64
N LYS A 4 -6.41 -64.14 -2.85
CA LYS A 4 -6.61 -62.84 -2.15
C LYS A 4 -7.51 -62.83 -0.89
N LEU A 5 -7.31 -62.02 0.16
CA LEU A 5 -6.49 -60.82 0.37
C LEU A 5 -6.24 -60.66 1.91
N PHE A 6 -5.03 -60.33 2.34
CA PHE A 6 -4.79 -59.77 3.69
C PHE A 6 -5.09 -58.28 3.64
N SER A 7 -5.96 -57.76 4.52
CA SER A 7 -6.00 -56.32 4.81
C SER A 7 -5.39 -56.09 6.20
N CYS A 8 -4.14 -55.62 6.20
CA CYS A 8 -3.51 -55.00 7.37
C CYS A 8 -4.17 -53.63 7.56
N VAL A 9 -4.83 -53.44 8.70
CA VAL A 9 -5.35 -52.13 9.12
C VAL A 9 -4.15 -51.22 9.34
N THR A 10 -3.94 -50.29 8.42
CA THR A 10 -2.97 -49.20 8.61
C THR A 10 -3.74 -48.02 9.17
N THR A 11 -3.62 -47.80 10.46
CA THR A 11 -4.10 -46.58 11.12
C THR A 11 -3.27 -45.41 10.60
N VAL A 12 -3.84 -44.62 9.69
CA VAL A 12 -3.22 -43.36 9.27
C VAL A 12 -3.46 -42.36 10.38
N ASN A 13 -2.44 -42.11 11.19
CA ASN A 13 -2.40 -40.96 12.08
C ASN A 13 -2.33 -39.69 11.23
N LEU A 14 -3.50 -39.12 10.91
CA LEU A 14 -3.59 -37.79 10.36
C LEU A 14 -3.33 -36.80 11.50
N VAL A 15 -2.07 -36.43 11.71
CA VAL A 15 -1.75 -35.24 12.51
C VAL A 15 -2.15 -34.04 11.65
N VAL A 16 -3.39 -33.60 11.80
CA VAL A 16 -3.79 -32.27 11.36
C VAL A 16 -3.11 -31.30 12.31
N SER A 17 -1.92 -30.83 11.95
CA SER A 17 -1.37 -29.64 12.58
C SER A 17 -2.28 -28.47 12.19
N LEU A 18 -3.27 -28.18 13.04
CA LEU A 18 -3.86 -26.85 13.11
C LEU A 18 -2.72 -25.92 13.56
N VAL A 19 -1.98 -25.39 12.59
CA VAL A 19 -1.16 -24.21 12.82
C VAL A 19 -2.16 -23.08 13.02
N PHE A 20 -2.56 -22.86 14.27
CA PHE A 20 -3.03 -21.55 14.69
C PHE A 20 -1.83 -20.62 14.52
N ALA A 21 -1.67 -20.04 13.33
CA ALA A 21 -0.88 -18.83 13.19
C ALA A 21 -1.60 -17.81 14.07
N GLN A 22 -1.10 -17.58 15.28
CA GLN A 22 -1.37 -16.35 15.98
C GLN A 22 -0.94 -15.26 15.00
N GLN A 23 -1.91 -14.60 14.38
CA GLN A 23 -1.68 -13.41 13.59
C GLN A 23 -1.13 -12.39 14.58
N THR A 24 0.19 -12.31 14.69
CA THR A 24 0.85 -11.23 15.41
C THR A 24 0.37 -9.96 14.74
N LYS A 25 -0.42 -9.16 15.47
CA LYS A 25 -0.87 -7.84 15.05
C LYS A 25 0.35 -7.12 14.46
N ALA A 26 0.23 -6.62 13.24
CA ALA A 26 1.31 -5.88 12.61
C ALA A 26 1.80 -4.79 13.57
N ALA A 27 3.11 -4.67 13.72
CA ALA A 27 3.67 -3.53 14.44
C ALA A 27 3.73 -2.39 13.42
N THR A 28 2.99 -1.32 13.70
CA THR A 28 2.86 -0.16 12.82
C THR A 28 3.34 1.10 13.53
N LEU A 29 3.91 2.02 12.75
CA LEU A 29 4.05 3.43 13.15
C LEU A 29 3.22 4.26 12.18
N GLU A 30 2.41 5.16 12.71
CA GLU A 30 1.47 5.99 11.96
C GLU A 30 1.97 7.43 11.91
N PHE A 31 1.76 8.09 10.77
CA PHE A 31 2.28 9.41 10.46
C PHE A 31 1.17 10.29 9.92
N PHE A 32 0.98 11.45 10.56
CA PHE A 32 0.11 12.54 10.10
C PHE A 32 0.90 13.75 9.60
N ASP A 33 2.22 13.71 9.73
CA ASP A 33 3.16 14.66 9.15
C ASP A 33 3.97 13.96 8.05
N HIS A 34 3.96 14.53 6.85
CA HIS A 34 4.62 13.94 5.69
C HIS A 34 6.15 13.95 5.82
N ASN A 35 6.75 14.96 6.45
CA ASN A 35 8.21 15.00 6.62
C ASN A 35 8.66 13.91 7.59
N ASP A 36 7.95 13.70 8.69
CA ASP A 36 8.23 12.62 9.64
C ASP A 36 8.12 11.25 8.97
N PHE A 37 7.12 11.05 8.10
CA PHE A 37 6.99 9.84 7.29
C PHE A 37 8.21 9.65 6.39
N VAL A 38 8.53 10.63 5.53
CA VAL A 38 9.67 10.56 4.59
C VAL A 38 10.99 10.29 5.32
N ASN A 39 11.21 10.95 6.46
CA ASN A 39 12.39 10.76 7.30
C ASN A 39 12.49 9.34 7.88
N SER A 40 11.37 8.64 8.04
CA SER A 40 11.30 7.27 8.57
C SER A 40 11.42 6.17 7.51
N THR A 41 11.07 6.45 6.26
CA THR A 41 10.91 5.42 5.21
C THR A 41 12.08 5.29 4.24
N GLY A 42 12.91 6.33 4.13
CA GLY A 42 13.94 6.41 3.09
C GLY A 42 13.36 6.79 1.72
N LYS A 43 13.90 6.22 0.63
CA LYS A 43 13.45 6.55 -0.74
C LYS A 43 12.03 6.02 -0.98
N LEU A 44 11.16 6.91 -1.46
CA LEU A 44 9.78 6.60 -1.84
C LEU A 44 9.61 6.71 -3.35
N THR A 45 8.74 5.87 -3.91
CA THR A 45 8.03 6.17 -5.15
C THR A 45 6.88 7.09 -4.79
N VAL A 46 6.71 8.16 -5.57
CA VAL A 46 5.59 9.09 -5.47
C VAL A 46 4.84 9.01 -6.79
N ILE A 47 3.53 8.73 -6.71
CA ILE A 47 2.63 8.81 -7.85
C ILE A 47 1.81 10.10 -7.69
N ASP A 48 2.15 11.09 -8.51
CA ASP A 48 1.37 12.31 -8.69
C ASP A 48 0.47 12.21 -9.91
N PHE A 49 -0.42 13.20 -10.06
CA PHE A 49 -1.39 13.27 -11.15
C PHE A 49 -1.16 14.49 -12.05
N ASP A 50 -0.02 15.15 -11.88
CA ASP A 50 0.22 16.54 -12.28
C ASP A 50 0.39 16.71 -13.78
N ASP A 51 0.93 15.68 -14.44
CA ASP A 51 1.12 15.63 -15.89
C ASP A 51 -0.11 15.10 -16.65
N LEU A 52 -1.17 14.71 -15.94
CA LEU A 52 -2.39 14.20 -16.57
C LEU A 52 -3.31 15.33 -17.06
N PRO A 53 -4.00 15.15 -18.19
CA PRO A 53 -5.04 16.09 -18.60
C PRO A 53 -6.21 16.05 -17.60
N THR A 54 -6.80 17.19 -17.30
CA THR A 54 -8.00 17.22 -16.45
C THR A 54 -9.23 16.78 -17.22
N GLY A 55 -10.19 16.19 -16.50
CA GLY A 55 -11.46 15.76 -17.07
C GLY A 55 -12.09 14.59 -16.33
N ASN A 56 -13.34 14.32 -16.71
CA ASN A 56 -14.14 13.25 -16.12
C ASN A 56 -13.78 11.90 -16.73
N GLY A 57 -13.48 10.90 -15.91
CA GLY A 57 -13.14 9.56 -16.37
C GLY A 57 -11.86 9.49 -17.21
N VAL A 58 -10.91 10.39 -16.98
CA VAL A 58 -9.64 10.42 -17.72
C VAL A 58 -8.77 9.23 -17.33
N LEU A 59 -8.82 8.81 -16.07
CA LEU A 59 -8.06 7.69 -15.57
C LEU A 59 -8.85 6.39 -15.68
N SER A 60 -8.23 5.40 -16.29
CA SER A 60 -8.67 4.02 -16.33
C SER A 60 -8.13 3.19 -15.15
N GLY A 61 -7.05 3.66 -14.52
CA GLY A 61 -6.48 3.13 -13.29
C GLY A 61 -5.17 2.35 -13.46
N ASP A 62 -4.76 2.04 -14.70
CA ASP A 62 -3.55 1.26 -14.99
C ASP A 62 -2.37 2.10 -15.52
N GLU A 63 -2.53 3.42 -15.64
CA GLU A 63 -1.55 4.37 -16.17
C GLU A 63 -0.22 4.32 -15.40
N PHE A 64 -0.30 3.99 -14.11
CA PHE A 64 0.83 3.93 -13.17
C PHE A 64 1.37 2.52 -12.96
N GLY A 65 0.92 1.53 -13.73
CA GLY A 65 1.32 0.13 -13.56
C GLY A 65 2.84 -0.08 -13.68
N SER A 66 3.50 0.69 -14.55
CA SER A 66 4.97 0.66 -14.69
C SER A 66 5.72 1.26 -13.49
N GLN A 67 5.05 2.10 -12.70
CA GLN A 67 5.56 2.71 -11.48
C GLN A 67 5.16 1.88 -10.23
N GLY A 68 4.36 0.83 -10.43
CA GLY A 68 3.97 -0.13 -9.40
C GLY A 68 2.64 0.17 -8.72
N LEU A 69 1.77 0.99 -9.32
CA LEU A 69 0.45 1.32 -8.78
C LEU A 69 -0.65 0.98 -9.80
N ILE A 70 -1.74 0.38 -9.31
CA ILE A 70 -3.02 0.31 -10.01
C ILE A 70 -4.07 0.97 -9.11
N ILE A 71 -4.95 1.78 -9.68
CA ILE A 71 -6.02 2.49 -8.98
C ILE A 71 -7.35 1.87 -9.41
N VAL A 72 -8.19 1.50 -8.45
CA VAL A 72 -9.50 0.92 -8.71
C VAL A 72 -10.55 1.71 -7.96
N GLN A 73 -11.53 2.24 -8.68
CA GLN A 73 -12.75 2.78 -8.10
C GLN A 73 -13.70 1.61 -7.77
N ARG A 74 -14.16 1.51 -6.51
CA ARG A 74 -14.81 0.29 -5.99
C ARG A 74 -16.25 0.07 -6.45
N GLU A 75 -16.92 1.12 -6.92
CA GLU A 75 -18.27 1.09 -7.50
C GLU A 75 -18.29 1.16 -9.04
N GLY A 76 -17.13 1.21 -9.69
CA GLY A 76 -17.01 1.37 -11.14
C GLY A 76 -17.36 2.77 -11.66
N LEU A 77 -17.31 3.79 -10.79
CA LEU A 77 -17.47 5.18 -11.19
C LEU A 77 -16.24 5.69 -11.96
N PRO A 78 -16.40 6.71 -12.83
CA PRO A 78 -15.28 7.32 -13.53
C PRO A 78 -14.28 7.93 -12.55
N ILE A 79 -12.98 7.72 -12.80
CA ILE A 79 -11.89 8.37 -12.06
C ILE A 79 -11.58 9.69 -12.77
N ASN A 80 -11.92 10.80 -12.11
CA ASN A 80 -11.74 12.14 -12.66
C ASN A 80 -10.37 12.68 -12.24
N VAL A 81 -9.70 13.38 -13.15
CA VAL A 81 -8.51 14.18 -12.85
C VAL A 81 -8.93 15.62 -12.81
N LEU A 82 -8.63 16.30 -11.72
CA LEU A 82 -9.10 17.65 -11.46
C LEU A 82 -7.91 18.55 -11.24
N SER A 83 -7.88 19.72 -11.88
CA SER A 83 -6.94 20.74 -11.45
C SER A 83 -7.40 21.29 -10.11
N GLY A 84 -6.47 21.64 -9.23
CA GLY A 84 -6.73 22.49 -8.08
C GLY A 84 -7.36 23.86 -8.45
N LYS A 85 -7.43 24.21 -9.74
CA LYS A 85 -8.22 25.34 -10.26
C LYS A 85 -9.64 24.98 -10.69
N ASP A 86 -9.88 23.73 -11.09
CA ASP A 86 -11.16 23.23 -11.62
C ASP A 86 -12.11 22.76 -10.52
N ILE A 87 -11.58 22.51 -9.32
CA ILE A 87 -12.37 22.40 -8.10
C ILE A 87 -12.86 23.83 -7.82
N ASP A 88 -14.09 24.18 -8.25
CA ASP A 88 -14.76 25.50 -8.17
C ASP A 88 -15.07 25.96 -6.74
N ILE A 89 -14.18 25.58 -5.83
CA ILE A 89 -13.96 26.17 -4.53
C ILE A 89 -12.50 26.68 -4.43
N GLY A 90 -11.79 26.98 -5.52
CA GLY A 90 -10.58 27.83 -5.51
C GLY A 90 -9.54 27.62 -4.39
N PHE A 91 -9.28 26.37 -3.99
CA PHE A 91 -8.42 26.07 -2.84
C PHE A 91 -7.23 25.22 -3.24
N PRO A 92 -6.12 25.88 -3.68
CA PRO A 92 -4.84 25.21 -3.83
C PRO A 92 -4.35 24.50 -2.56
N GLY A 93 -5.00 24.66 -1.40
CA GLY A 93 -4.67 23.91 -0.19
C GLY A 93 -5.30 22.51 -0.11
N ASN A 94 -6.17 22.11 -1.03
CA ASN A 94 -6.65 20.72 -1.16
C ASN A 94 -5.66 19.82 -1.93
N VAL A 95 -4.64 20.42 -2.55
CA VAL A 95 -3.62 19.75 -3.37
C VAL A 95 -2.27 19.85 -2.68
N ASN A 96 -1.46 18.79 -2.72
CA ASN A 96 -0.12 18.80 -2.16
C ASN A 96 0.95 19.16 -3.19
N SER A 97 1.04 18.47 -4.33
CA SER A 97 2.12 18.64 -5.31
C SER A 97 1.81 19.62 -6.45
N LYS A 98 0.53 19.78 -6.82
CA LYS A 98 0.00 20.65 -7.89
C LYS A 98 0.51 20.33 -9.31
N PRO A 99 -0.37 20.43 -10.33
CA PRO A 99 -1.68 21.05 -10.26
C PRO A 99 -2.87 20.12 -9.99
N ASN A 100 -2.71 18.80 -9.94
CA ASN A 100 -3.85 17.90 -10.11
C ASN A 100 -4.05 16.90 -8.95
N VAL A 101 -5.29 16.45 -8.82
CA VAL A 101 -5.73 15.42 -7.88
C VAL A 101 -6.75 14.51 -8.55
N ILE A 102 -7.10 13.41 -7.89
CA ILE A 102 -8.16 12.51 -8.36
C ILE A 102 -9.38 12.49 -7.43
N SER A 103 -10.55 12.27 -8.01
CA SER A 103 -11.81 12.06 -7.30
C SER A 103 -12.82 11.41 -8.26
N SER A 104 -13.80 10.69 -7.73
CA SER A 104 -14.98 10.20 -8.47
C SER A 104 -16.23 11.04 -8.19
N SER A 105 -16.29 11.71 -7.04
CA SER A 105 -17.41 12.56 -6.65
C SER A 105 -17.30 13.97 -7.23
N PHE A 106 -16.10 14.54 -7.35
CA PHE A 106 -15.91 15.85 -7.95
C PHE A 106 -15.96 15.80 -9.47
N ILE A 107 -16.80 16.66 -10.05
CA ILE A 107 -17.08 16.79 -11.48
C ILE A 107 -17.03 18.28 -11.81
N LEU A 108 -16.13 18.69 -12.72
CA LEU A 108 -15.98 20.05 -13.28
C LEU A 108 -16.74 21.17 -12.53
N GLY A 109 -16.23 21.54 -11.37
CA GLY A 109 -16.72 22.65 -10.56
C GLY A 109 -17.80 22.36 -9.52
N ASN A 110 -18.13 21.09 -9.26
CA ASN A 110 -18.92 20.75 -8.07
C ASN A 110 -18.64 19.31 -7.62
N TYR A 111 -19.04 18.97 -6.39
CA TYR A 111 -19.12 17.58 -5.97
C TYR A 111 -20.52 17.01 -6.25
N ASN A 112 -20.56 15.74 -6.58
CA ASN A 112 -21.78 14.96 -6.73
C ASN A 112 -21.89 14.01 -5.55
N ASN A 113 -22.65 14.41 -4.54
CA ASN A 113 -22.88 13.64 -3.31
C ASN A 113 -23.53 12.25 -3.54
N ALA A 114 -23.98 11.92 -4.76
CA ALA A 114 -24.45 10.57 -5.07
C ALA A 114 -23.30 9.59 -5.39
N ASN A 115 -22.09 10.10 -5.58
CA ASN A 115 -20.90 9.33 -5.91
C ASN A 115 -20.00 9.25 -4.68
N SER A 116 -19.49 8.05 -4.40
CA SER A 116 -18.45 7.81 -3.40
C SER A 116 -17.06 7.98 -3.99
N ASP A 117 -16.11 8.33 -3.13
CA ASP A 117 -14.67 8.38 -3.43
C ASP A 117 -13.94 7.15 -2.87
N ASN A 118 -14.55 5.98 -3.04
CA ASN A 118 -14.00 4.69 -2.63
C ASN A 118 -12.98 4.17 -3.63
N PHE A 119 -11.70 4.23 -3.26
CA PHE A 119 -10.60 3.74 -4.08
C PHE A 119 -9.84 2.62 -3.38
N ASP A 120 -9.35 1.67 -4.18
CA ASP A 120 -8.25 0.79 -3.83
C ASP A 120 -7.01 1.22 -4.65
N PHE A 121 -5.92 1.52 -3.96
CA PHE A 121 -4.59 1.78 -4.50
C PHE A 121 -3.75 0.51 -4.33
N LEU A 122 -3.69 -0.32 -5.37
CA LEU A 122 -3.04 -1.62 -5.35
C LEU A 122 -1.55 -1.47 -5.69
N LEU A 123 -0.70 -1.87 -4.76
CA LEU A 123 0.75 -1.86 -4.93
C LEU A 123 1.17 -3.14 -5.65
N ALA A 124 1.78 -3.01 -6.83
CA ALA A 124 2.25 -4.14 -7.63
C ALA A 124 3.27 -5.01 -6.87
N ASN A 125 4.05 -4.38 -5.99
CA ASN A 125 4.90 -5.06 -5.02
C ASN A 125 4.52 -4.56 -3.63
N PRO A 126 4.06 -5.44 -2.70
CA PRO A 126 3.72 -5.03 -1.36
C PRO A 126 4.86 -4.28 -0.66
N SER A 127 4.54 -3.15 -0.03
CA SER A 127 5.51 -2.25 0.58
C SER A 127 5.45 -2.28 2.10
N PHE A 128 6.57 -2.03 2.79
CA PHE A 128 6.59 -1.89 4.24
C PHE A 128 6.27 -0.47 4.71
N SER A 129 6.07 0.46 3.77
CA SER A 129 5.63 1.81 4.10
C SER A 129 4.84 2.41 2.95
N ALA A 130 3.68 2.96 3.26
CA ALA A 130 2.82 3.59 2.27
C ALA A 130 2.01 4.72 2.91
N GLY A 131 1.57 5.68 2.10
CA GLY A 131 0.75 6.79 2.52
C GLY A 131 0.19 7.57 1.34
N LEU A 132 -0.69 8.51 1.62
CA LEU A 132 -1.35 9.35 0.62
C LEU A 132 -1.73 10.70 1.22
N TRP A 133 -1.91 11.68 0.34
CA TRP A 133 -2.55 12.93 0.69
C TRP A 133 -4.05 12.88 0.36
N ILE A 134 -4.84 13.48 1.24
CA ILE A 134 -6.29 13.55 1.13
C ILE A 134 -6.69 15.01 1.31
N GLY A 135 -7.48 15.53 0.39
CA GLY A 135 -7.99 16.89 0.40
C GLY A 135 -9.50 16.94 0.61
N ASN A 136 -9.98 18.08 1.10
CA ASN A 136 -11.37 18.36 1.43
C ASN A 136 -11.99 17.35 2.42
N THR A 137 -11.30 17.02 3.51
CA THR A 137 -11.73 16.04 4.53
C THR A 137 -12.84 16.57 5.46
N GLY A 138 -13.88 17.17 4.87
CA GLY A 138 -15.05 17.70 5.57
C GLY A 138 -14.89 19.12 6.13
N SER A 139 -15.95 19.60 6.78
CA SER A 139 -16.11 20.99 7.26
C SER A 139 -16.39 21.15 8.77
N GLY A 140 -16.17 20.08 9.54
CA GLY A 140 -16.49 20.00 10.97
C GLY A 140 -17.80 19.28 11.29
N GLY A 141 -18.45 18.69 10.27
CA GLY A 141 -19.58 17.76 10.40
C GLY A 141 -19.15 16.35 10.81
N ASN A 142 -20.01 15.36 10.55
CA ASN A 142 -19.70 13.93 10.74
C ASN A 142 -19.14 13.30 9.45
N ASP A 143 -18.71 14.13 8.51
CA ASP A 143 -18.23 13.75 7.19
C ASP A 143 -16.79 13.27 7.37
N THR A 144 -16.57 11.97 7.17
CA THR A 144 -15.30 11.31 7.49
C THR A 144 -14.98 10.21 6.49
N THR A 145 -13.71 10.13 6.13
CA THR A 145 -13.15 9.10 5.28
C THR A 145 -12.37 8.11 6.14
N GLU A 146 -12.62 6.82 6.00
CA GLU A 146 -11.71 5.81 6.57
C GLU A 146 -10.62 5.45 5.56
N VAL A 147 -9.37 5.45 5.99
CA VAL A 147 -8.24 4.89 5.24
C VAL A 147 -7.82 3.60 5.89
N GLN A 148 -7.68 2.54 5.09
CA GLN A 148 -7.21 1.23 5.52
C GLN A 148 -5.94 0.87 4.76
N PHE A 149 -4.95 0.32 5.45
CA PHE A 149 -3.81 -0.36 4.86
C PHE A 149 -4.03 -1.86 4.98
N LEU A 150 -3.99 -2.58 3.86
CA LEU A 150 -4.30 -4.00 3.80
C LEU A 150 -3.08 -4.82 3.39
N ASP A 151 -2.96 -6.03 3.94
CA ASP A 151 -1.97 -7.01 3.50
C ASP A 151 -2.40 -7.71 2.21
N ASN A 152 -1.56 -8.62 1.71
CA ASN A 152 -1.80 -9.37 0.47
C ASN A 152 -2.99 -10.36 0.56
N PHE A 153 -3.58 -10.54 1.74
CA PHE A 153 -4.79 -11.35 1.95
C PHE A 153 -6.03 -10.49 2.14
N GLY A 154 -5.91 -9.16 2.04
CA GLY A 154 -6.99 -8.23 2.28
C GLY A 154 -7.30 -8.02 3.77
N GLN A 155 -6.38 -8.37 4.67
CA GLN A 155 -6.54 -8.12 6.10
C GLN A 155 -6.05 -6.72 6.44
N VAL A 156 -6.83 -5.99 7.24
CA VAL A 156 -6.46 -4.65 7.70
C VAL A 156 -5.25 -4.73 8.64
N ILE A 157 -4.18 -4.05 8.25
CA ILE A 157 -2.93 -3.86 9.00
C ILE A 157 -3.09 -2.69 9.97
N ALA A 158 -3.58 -1.56 9.46
CA ALA A 158 -3.90 -0.34 10.20
C ALA A 158 -5.03 0.41 9.49
N ASN A 159 -5.74 1.24 10.23
CA ASN A 159 -6.77 2.11 9.70
C ASN A 159 -6.92 3.36 10.56
N GLU A 160 -7.39 4.45 9.94
CA GLU A 160 -7.73 5.69 10.63
C GLU A 160 -8.98 6.31 10.02
N ILE A 161 -9.76 6.98 10.88
CA ILE A 161 -10.91 7.78 10.46
C ILE A 161 -10.47 9.24 10.38
N ILE A 162 -10.49 9.77 9.16
CA ILE A 162 -10.01 11.09 8.82
C ILE A 162 -11.18 12.05 8.68
N GLY A 163 -11.06 13.23 9.28
CA GLY A 163 -12.01 14.31 9.13
C GLY A 163 -11.43 15.65 9.60
N PHE A 164 -12.28 16.67 9.67
CA PHE A 164 -11.88 18.06 9.97
C PHE A 164 -11.23 18.29 11.35
N HIS A 165 -11.26 17.30 12.24
CA HIS A 165 -10.62 17.36 13.56
C HIS A 165 -9.44 16.39 13.72
N SER A 166 -9.02 15.73 12.65
CA SER A 166 -7.89 14.80 12.68
C SER A 166 -6.56 15.52 12.95
N PRO A 167 -5.64 14.90 13.73
CA PRO A 167 -4.30 15.44 13.93
C PRO A 167 -3.58 15.62 12.59
N GLY A 168 -2.78 16.68 12.46
CA GLY A 168 -2.00 16.92 11.23
C GLY A 168 -2.77 17.54 10.07
N LEU A 169 -4.06 17.86 10.26
CA LEU A 169 -4.84 18.61 9.27
C LEU A 169 -4.20 19.97 8.98
N ILE A 170 -3.99 20.25 7.70
CA ILE A 170 -3.51 21.53 7.20
C ILE A 170 -4.73 22.27 6.63
N THR A 171 -5.10 23.37 7.27
CA THR A 171 -6.22 24.22 6.82
C THR A 171 -5.72 25.44 6.07
N GLY A 172 -6.40 25.78 4.99
CA GLY A 172 -6.21 26.99 4.20
C GLY A 172 -7.26 28.06 4.51
N ASN A 173 -7.86 28.63 3.47
CA ASN A 173 -8.65 29.86 3.55
C ASN A 173 -10.07 29.68 4.10
N ASN A 174 -10.60 28.45 4.15
CA ASN A 174 -11.83 28.13 4.88
C ASN A 174 -11.91 26.64 5.24
N ILE A 175 -13.07 26.24 5.78
CA ILE A 175 -13.32 24.90 6.32
C ILE A 175 -13.24 23.77 5.28
N TYR A 176 -13.42 24.04 3.98
CA TYR A 176 -13.29 23.05 2.89
C TYR A 176 -11.92 23.15 2.17
N ASP A 177 -11.11 24.14 2.53
CA ASP A 177 -9.71 24.29 2.09
C ASP A 177 -8.85 23.54 3.09
N ASN A 178 -8.78 22.22 3.00
CA ASN A 178 -7.99 21.44 3.93
C ASN A 178 -7.41 20.19 3.25
N ARG A 179 -6.28 19.74 3.78
CA ARG A 179 -5.67 18.47 3.42
C ARG A 179 -4.93 17.87 4.58
N ILE A 180 -4.70 16.58 4.50
CA ILE A 180 -3.99 15.80 5.51
C ILE A 180 -3.19 14.71 4.81
N PHE A 181 -2.01 14.43 5.37
CA PHE A 181 -1.24 13.26 5.01
C PHE A 181 -1.58 12.14 5.99
N TYR A 182 -1.76 10.92 5.49
CA TYR A 182 -1.78 9.74 6.34
C TYR A 182 -0.92 8.64 5.72
N GLY A 183 0.01 8.11 6.51
CA GLY A 183 0.90 7.05 6.10
C GLY A 183 1.34 6.18 7.26
N ILE A 184 1.78 4.97 6.95
CA ILE A 184 2.30 4.03 7.94
C ILE A 184 3.64 3.43 7.52
N THR A 185 4.43 3.04 8.51
CA THR A 185 5.39 1.94 8.36
C THR A 185 4.81 0.70 9.04
N SER A 186 5.11 -0.49 8.53
CA SER A 186 4.55 -1.74 9.03
C SER A 186 5.59 -2.85 9.00
N THR A 187 5.50 -3.80 9.91
CA THR A 187 6.25 -5.07 9.84
C THR A 187 5.61 -6.11 8.90
N VAL A 188 4.37 -5.86 8.47
CA VAL A 188 3.64 -6.66 7.47
C VAL A 188 3.57 -5.88 6.16
N PRO A 189 3.90 -6.48 5.01
CA PRO A 189 3.80 -5.80 3.72
C PRO A 189 2.36 -5.36 3.40
N ILE A 190 2.22 -4.09 3.05
CA ILE A 190 1.02 -3.42 2.58
C ILE A 190 0.86 -3.71 1.09
N ALA A 191 -0.22 -4.37 0.71
CA ALA A 191 -0.57 -4.61 -0.68
C ALA A 191 -1.56 -3.58 -1.23
N THR A 192 -2.36 -2.95 -0.37
CA THR A 192 -3.39 -2.01 -0.79
C THR A 192 -3.57 -0.89 0.23
N ILE A 193 -3.70 0.34 -0.26
CA ILE A 193 -4.34 1.44 0.50
C ILE A 193 -5.77 1.50 0.02
N ARG A 194 -6.74 1.37 0.92
CA ARG A 194 -8.17 1.46 0.63
C ARG A 194 -8.75 2.67 1.30
N THR A 195 -9.67 3.32 0.61
CA THR A 195 -10.46 4.41 1.17
C THR A 195 -11.93 4.04 1.20
N ILE A 196 -12.60 4.49 2.26
CA ILE A 196 -14.03 4.31 2.49
C ILE A 196 -14.59 5.70 2.76
N GLU A 197 -15.09 6.30 1.69
CA GLU A 197 -15.88 7.52 1.68
C GLU A 197 -17.30 7.18 1.23
N PRO A 198 -18.30 7.28 2.12
CA PRO A 198 -19.67 7.06 1.75
C PRO A 198 -20.15 8.00 0.63
N ALA A 199 -21.23 7.62 -0.03
CA ALA A 199 -22.04 8.59 -0.75
C ALA A 199 -23.13 9.11 0.19
N PHE A 200 -23.67 10.29 -0.11
CA PHE A 200 -24.77 10.94 0.62
C PHE A 200 -24.44 11.37 2.04
N ASP A 201 -23.17 11.57 2.36
CA ASP A 201 -22.66 12.12 3.63
C ASP A 201 -22.54 13.64 3.62
N GLY A 202 -22.44 14.26 2.45
CA GLY A 202 -22.53 15.72 2.32
C GLY A 202 -21.28 16.38 1.76
N ASP A 203 -20.24 15.62 1.46
CA ASP A 203 -18.98 16.08 0.90
C ASP A 203 -18.51 15.21 -0.27
N GLY A 204 -17.23 15.35 -0.57
CA GLY A 204 -16.51 14.69 -1.63
C GLY A 204 -15.05 15.01 -1.42
N ILE A 205 -14.16 14.06 -1.65
CA ILE A 205 -12.75 14.16 -1.29
C ILE A 205 -11.87 13.98 -2.50
N THR A 206 -10.65 14.46 -2.36
CA THR A 206 -9.63 14.34 -3.40
C THR A 206 -8.41 13.61 -2.87
N TYR A 207 -7.73 12.86 -3.74
CA TYR A 207 -6.48 12.19 -3.40
C TYR A 207 -5.34 12.72 -4.24
N ASP A 208 -4.18 12.82 -3.60
CA ASP A 208 -2.94 13.29 -4.20
C ASP A 208 -1.76 12.45 -3.70
N ASP A 209 -0.66 12.44 -4.46
CA ASP A 209 0.64 11.95 -4.04
C ASP A 209 0.60 10.59 -3.32
N ILE A 210 0.27 9.52 -4.05
CA ILE A 210 0.30 8.16 -3.50
C ILE A 210 1.75 7.72 -3.34
N GLN A 211 2.15 7.44 -2.12
CA GLN A 211 3.54 7.20 -1.75
C GLN A 211 3.74 5.81 -1.20
N PHE A 212 4.79 5.15 -1.66
CA PHE A 212 5.17 3.85 -1.13
C PHE A 212 6.66 3.62 -1.34
N ASN A 213 7.26 2.85 -0.44
CA ASN A 213 8.62 2.39 -0.66
C ASN A 213 8.56 1.26 -1.69
N SER A 214 8.86 1.57 -2.94
CA SER A 214 9.14 0.53 -3.92
C SER A 214 10.44 -0.11 -3.48
N PRO A 215 10.50 -1.45 -3.31
CA PRO A 215 11.78 -2.09 -3.24
C PRO A 215 12.44 -1.83 -4.60
N GLU A 216 13.25 -0.76 -4.68
CA GLU A 216 14.36 -0.75 -5.63
C GLU A 216 14.94 -2.14 -5.52
N SER A 217 15.01 -2.84 -6.64
CA SER A 217 15.60 -4.16 -6.71
C SER A 217 16.83 -4.14 -5.82
N ARG A 218 16.69 -4.63 -4.58
CA ARG A 218 17.86 -4.93 -3.77
C ARG A 218 18.44 -5.99 -4.66
N SER A 219 19.49 -5.64 -5.40
CA SER A 219 20.33 -6.63 -6.02
C SER A 219 20.63 -7.55 -4.85
N VAL A 220 20.03 -8.74 -4.89
CA VAL A 220 20.38 -9.79 -3.97
C VAL A 220 21.89 -9.80 -4.09
N PRO A 221 22.67 -9.52 -3.02
CA PRO A 221 24.09 -9.77 -3.10
C PRO A 221 24.15 -11.21 -3.54
N GLU A 222 24.65 -11.49 -4.75
CA GLU A 222 24.73 -12.85 -5.22
C GLU A 222 25.34 -13.64 -4.07
N PRO A 223 24.72 -14.72 -3.59
CA PRO A 223 25.36 -15.56 -2.59
C PRO A 223 26.70 -15.92 -3.19
N GLY A 224 27.78 -15.31 -2.67
CA GLY A 224 29.10 -15.39 -3.25
C GLY A 224 29.36 -16.85 -3.52
N SER A 225 29.48 -17.19 -4.81
CA SER A 225 29.42 -18.56 -5.33
C SER A 225 30.09 -19.55 -4.40
N ILE A 226 29.29 -20.28 -3.62
CA ILE A 226 29.77 -21.40 -2.80
C ILE A 226 30.21 -22.58 -3.68
N PHE A 227 29.89 -22.53 -4.98
CA PHE A 227 30.44 -23.43 -5.99
C PHE A 227 31.91 -23.16 -6.32
N GLY A 228 32.48 -22.02 -5.89
CA GLY A 228 33.93 -21.77 -5.91
C GLY A 228 34.71 -22.44 -4.77
N LEU A 229 34.03 -22.94 -3.73
CA LEU A 229 34.68 -23.55 -2.55
C LEU A 229 34.67 -25.08 -2.52
N PHE A 230 34.18 -25.75 -3.58
CA PHE A 230 34.20 -27.21 -3.70
C PHE A 230 35.28 -27.78 -4.63
N LEU A 231 36.18 -26.95 -5.18
CA LEU A 231 37.31 -27.39 -6.01
C LEU A 231 38.70 -27.21 -5.37
N LEU A 232 38.78 -26.86 -4.08
CA LEU A 232 40.05 -26.76 -3.34
C LEU A 232 40.08 -27.56 -2.02
N GLY A 233 39.19 -28.55 -1.87
CA GLY A 233 39.18 -29.47 -0.72
C GLY A 233 39.59 -30.92 -1.04
N GLY A 234 40.12 -31.19 -2.24
CA GLY A 234 40.27 -32.55 -2.78
C GLY A 234 41.67 -33.13 -2.89
N PHE A 235 42.72 -32.47 -2.38
CA PHE A 235 44.08 -33.04 -2.37
C PHE A 235 44.83 -32.64 -1.12
N GLY A 236 44.80 -33.50 -0.11
CA GLY A 236 45.62 -33.32 1.07
C GLY A 236 45.18 -34.19 2.22
N LEU A 237 45.38 -35.50 2.08
CA LEU A 237 45.62 -36.47 3.17
C LEU A 237 45.65 -37.86 2.54
N HIS A 238 46.84 -38.44 2.39
CA HIS A 238 47.12 -39.87 2.60
C HIS A 238 48.62 -40.12 2.34
N SER A 239 49.45 -39.90 3.37
CA SER A 239 50.56 -40.80 3.74
C SER A 239 51.41 -40.15 4.83
N LEU A 240 51.01 -40.32 6.08
CA LEU A 240 51.94 -40.26 7.20
C LEU A 240 51.50 -41.27 8.25
N LEU A 241 52.04 -42.49 8.17
CA LEU A 241 51.99 -43.44 9.28
C LEU A 241 53.26 -44.31 9.26
N LEU A 242 54.06 -44.08 10.32
CA LEU A 242 55.03 -45.00 10.97
C LEU A 242 56.38 -45.21 10.24
N ARG A 243 57.55 -45.20 10.89
CA ARG A 243 57.89 -45.47 12.31
C ARG A 243 59.30 -44.96 12.61
N ILE A 244 59.51 -44.32 13.76
CA ILE A 244 60.82 -44.22 14.43
C ILE A 244 60.78 -45.19 15.62
N SER A 245 61.72 -46.14 15.68
CA SER A 245 62.41 -46.53 16.92
C SER A 245 63.48 -47.61 16.65
N GLN A 246 64.72 -47.26 17.00
CA GLN A 246 65.92 -48.07 17.28
C GLN A 246 66.66 -48.70 16.10
#